data_AF-A0A9Q4GBT3-F1
#
_entry.id   AF-A0A9Q4GBT3-F1
#
_cell.length_a   1.000
_cell.length_b   1.000
_cell.length_c   1.000
_cell.angle_alpha   90.00
_cell.angle_beta   90.00
_cell.angle_gamma   90.00
#
_symmetry.space_group_name_H-M   'P 1'
#
loop_
_entity.id
_entity.type
_entity.pdbx_description
1 polymer ?
#
loop_
_entity_poly.entity_id
_entity_poly.type
_entity_poly.pdbx_seq_one_letter_code
_entity_poly.pdbx_strand_id
1 'polypeptide(L)'
;MTTRREFIKKTALIAGALGSSGFSFPFIGKSYSKEEFSFESKRPPLKERKFRSEAVEEKISSLKTKIKDREISWLFENCFPNTLDTTVESGRFEGKPDTFVITGDIHAMWLRDSSAQVWPYLPLIKDDAPLKEMIAGLINRQARCILLDPYANAFNFGPTGSEWAKDLTDMKPELHERKWEIDSLCYPIRLSYGYWKNSRDASIFDAKWQQAMKLIVKTFREQQRKKGNGPYSFQRVTSSLYDTVAMNGWGNPTKKVGLIHSMFRPSDDCCMYPFLIPSNMFAAVSLDQLYEIFSTELKDRAFAEECRSFSAELSEAIEMYAKAEHLNYGSLYCYEADGFGNRLFMDDANVPSLLSIPYLGYRKKDDPLYINTRAFVLSADNPYFFKGTAGEGIGGPHCGMDQIWPLGITMRALTSPEDREILYCLKMLKATHAQTGFMHESFNKDNASKFTRKWFAWANTLFGELIIQLYNERPHILDSVI
;
A
#
# COMPACT_ATOMS: atom_id res chain seq x y z
N MET A 1 -32.71 3.89 38.09
CA MET A 1 -31.50 3.07 38.29
C MET A 1 -31.93 1.64 38.54
N THR A 2 -31.86 0.80 37.51
CA THR A 2 -32.16 -0.63 37.58
C THR A 2 -30.90 -1.36 38.03
N THR A 3 -30.99 -2.17 39.09
CA THR A 3 -29.82 -2.78 39.71
C THR A 3 -29.38 -4.06 39.00
N ARG A 4 -28.07 -4.35 39.07
CA ARG A 4 -27.34 -5.47 38.43
C ARG A 4 -27.90 -6.87 38.72
N ARG A 5 -28.86 -7.00 39.66
CA ARG A 5 -29.48 -8.26 40.10
C ARG A 5 -30.76 -8.62 39.31
N GLU A 6 -31.38 -7.66 38.61
CA GLU A 6 -32.55 -7.92 37.75
C GLU A 6 -32.18 -8.35 36.32
N PHE A 7 -30.98 -7.99 35.84
CA PHE A 7 -30.49 -8.39 34.51
C PHE A 7 -30.20 -9.90 34.42
N ILE A 8 -29.65 -10.48 35.49
CA ILE A 8 -29.21 -11.90 35.53
C ILE A 8 -30.39 -12.89 35.52
N LYS A 9 -31.60 -12.47 35.91
CA LYS A 9 -32.79 -13.34 35.87
C LYS A 9 -33.46 -13.41 34.49
N LYS A 10 -33.18 -12.48 33.57
CA LYS A 10 -33.78 -12.47 32.22
C LYS A 10 -32.93 -13.18 31.15
N THR A 11 -31.67 -13.52 31.44
CA THR A 11 -30.77 -14.16 30.46
C THR A 11 -30.73 -15.69 30.57
N ALA A 12 -31.32 -16.28 31.61
CA ALA A 12 -31.23 -17.72 31.88
C ALA A 12 -32.27 -18.60 31.14
N LEU A 13 -33.05 -18.04 30.19
CA LEU A 13 -34.17 -18.74 29.54
C LEU A 13 -34.05 -18.85 28.01
N ILE A 14 -32.88 -18.58 27.42
CA ILE A 14 -32.60 -18.84 26.00
C ILE A 14 -31.24 -19.56 25.86
N ALA A 15 -31.03 -20.60 26.66
CA ALA A 15 -29.83 -21.45 26.60
C ALA A 15 -30.20 -22.94 26.55
N GLY A 16 -31.24 -23.28 25.78
CA GLY A 16 -31.77 -24.64 25.70
C GLY A 16 -32.32 -24.97 24.31
N ALA A 17 -31.45 -24.97 23.29
CA ALA A 17 -31.66 -25.72 22.03
C ALA A 17 -30.41 -25.59 21.12
N LEU A 18 -29.33 -26.29 21.44
CA LEU A 18 -28.25 -26.57 20.49
C LEU A 18 -28.02 -28.07 20.45
N GLY A 19 -28.88 -28.75 19.70
CA GLY A 19 -28.70 -30.14 19.28
C GLY A 19 -28.17 -30.19 17.86
N SER A 20 -26.96 -30.70 17.72
CA SER A 20 -26.41 -31.46 16.59
C SER A 20 -27.13 -31.40 15.23
N SER A 21 -26.54 -30.69 14.26
CA SER A 21 -26.50 -31.11 12.85
C SER A 21 -25.46 -30.29 12.09
N GLY A 22 -24.67 -30.96 11.26
CA GLY A 22 -23.72 -30.31 10.35
C GLY A 22 -24.48 -29.50 9.30
N PHE A 23 -24.15 -28.22 9.18
CA PHE A 23 -24.72 -27.33 8.18
C PHE A 23 -23.69 -26.97 7.13
N SER A 24 -23.83 -27.59 5.97
CA SER A 24 -23.39 -27.01 4.69
C SER A 24 -24.24 -25.76 4.44
N PHE A 25 -23.62 -24.58 4.41
CA PHE A 25 -24.32 -23.34 4.10
C PHE A 25 -24.51 -23.19 2.58
N PRO A 26 -25.75 -23.13 2.06
CA PRO A 26 -25.98 -22.65 0.71
C PRO A 26 -25.97 -21.11 0.74
N PHE A 27 -25.14 -20.50 -0.11
CA PHE A 27 -25.25 -19.07 -0.42
C PHE A 27 -26.63 -18.81 -1.02
N ILE A 28 -27.56 -18.24 -0.24
CA ILE A 28 -28.83 -17.73 -0.77
C ILE A 28 -28.55 -16.32 -1.30
N GLY A 29 -28.17 -16.24 -2.57
CA GLY A 29 -28.13 -14.98 -3.30
C GLY A 29 -29.54 -14.42 -3.45
N LYS A 30 -29.76 -13.17 -3.03
CA LYS A 30 -30.95 -12.41 -3.44
C LYS A 30 -30.93 -12.29 -4.96
N SER A 31 -31.96 -12.82 -5.61
CA SER A 31 -32.18 -12.63 -7.05
C SER A 31 -32.57 -11.18 -7.31
N TYR A 32 -31.60 -10.34 -7.62
CA TYR A 32 -31.85 -9.12 -8.37
C TYR A 32 -32.40 -9.52 -9.74
N SER A 33 -33.39 -8.79 -10.25
CA SER A 33 -33.82 -8.91 -11.64
C SER A 33 -32.58 -8.84 -12.54
N LYS A 34 -32.39 -9.87 -13.38
CA LYS A 34 -31.34 -9.91 -14.41
C LYS A 34 -31.60 -8.79 -15.43
N GLU A 35 -31.25 -7.55 -15.10
CA GLU A 35 -30.68 -6.69 -16.14
C GLU A 35 -29.42 -7.40 -16.60
N GLU A 36 -29.32 -7.66 -17.90
CA GLU A 36 -28.15 -8.28 -18.50
C GLU A 36 -26.96 -7.36 -18.23
N PHE A 37 -26.12 -7.71 -17.25
CA PHE A 37 -24.98 -6.90 -16.88
C PHE A 37 -24.06 -6.77 -18.10
N SER A 38 -23.99 -5.57 -18.68
CA SER A 38 -23.16 -5.33 -19.85
C SER A 38 -21.71 -5.18 -19.41
N PHE A 39 -20.85 -6.12 -19.81
CA PHE A 39 -19.39 -6.05 -19.64
C PHE A 39 -18.75 -5.04 -20.63
N GLU A 40 -19.42 -3.91 -20.85
CA GLU A 40 -18.90 -2.80 -21.63
C GLU A 40 -17.79 -2.11 -20.85
N SER A 41 -16.66 -1.84 -21.51
CA SER A 41 -15.52 -1.19 -20.87
C SER A 41 -15.92 0.11 -20.18
N LYS A 42 -15.44 0.30 -18.96
CA LYS A 42 -15.62 1.53 -18.17
C LYS A 42 -14.42 2.46 -18.26
N ARG A 43 -13.45 2.14 -19.13
CA ARG A 43 -12.32 3.01 -19.45
C ARG A 43 -12.81 4.29 -20.14
N PRO A 44 -12.11 5.43 -19.98
CA PRO A 44 -12.39 6.61 -20.77
C PRO A 44 -12.33 6.31 -22.28
N PRO A 45 -13.13 7.03 -23.10
CA PRO A 45 -12.97 7.03 -24.55
C PRO A 45 -11.53 7.30 -24.94
N LEU A 46 -11.05 6.71 -26.05
CA LEU A 46 -9.64 6.79 -26.47
C LEU A 46 -9.06 8.22 -26.48
N LYS A 47 -9.87 9.21 -26.90
CA LYS A 47 -9.47 10.63 -26.98
C LYS A 47 -9.33 11.32 -25.63
N GLU A 48 -9.87 10.74 -24.56
CA GLU A 48 -9.88 11.28 -23.19
C GLU A 48 -8.84 10.59 -22.29
N ARG A 49 -8.20 9.52 -22.79
CA ARG A 49 -7.13 8.83 -22.07
C ARG A 49 -5.90 9.73 -22.00
N LYS A 50 -5.38 9.92 -20.79
CA LYS A 50 -4.27 10.82 -20.48
C LYS A 50 -2.93 10.36 -21.05
N PHE A 51 -2.69 9.06 -21.05
CA PHE A 51 -1.49 8.45 -21.63
C PHE A 51 -1.85 7.10 -22.28
N ARG A 52 -1.25 6.80 -23.43
CA ARG A 52 -1.45 5.54 -24.14
C ARG A 52 -0.12 4.83 -24.33
N SER A 53 -0.06 3.57 -23.90
CA SER A 53 1.06 2.66 -24.14
C SER A 53 0.58 1.53 -25.04
N GLU A 54 1.32 1.27 -26.13
CA GLU A 54 1.00 0.18 -27.06
C GLU A 54 1.20 -1.18 -26.38
N ALA A 55 2.28 -1.36 -25.61
CA ALA A 55 2.54 -2.60 -24.90
C ALA A 55 1.47 -2.92 -23.84
N VAL A 56 0.89 -1.90 -23.21
CA VAL A 56 -0.24 -2.08 -22.28
C VAL A 56 -1.51 -2.50 -23.02
N GLU A 57 -1.86 -1.86 -24.14
CA GLU A 57 -3.03 -2.26 -24.94
C GLU A 57 -2.88 -3.68 -25.51
N GLU A 58 -1.67 -4.05 -25.96
CA GLU A 58 -1.36 -5.41 -26.41
C GLU A 58 -1.49 -6.43 -25.27
N LYS A 59 -1.01 -6.09 -24.07
CA LYS A 59 -1.16 -6.94 -22.89
C LYS A 59 -2.64 -7.16 -22.57
N ILE A 60 -3.43 -6.10 -22.60
CA ILE A 60 -4.88 -6.16 -22.37
C ILE A 60 -5.55 -7.06 -23.42
N SER A 61 -5.32 -6.80 -24.70
CA SER A 61 -5.87 -7.60 -25.80
C SER A 61 -5.50 -9.09 -25.68
N SER A 62 -4.24 -9.38 -25.37
CA SER A 62 -3.76 -10.75 -25.19
C SER A 62 -4.43 -11.47 -24.02
N LEU A 63 -4.53 -10.84 -22.85
CA LEU A 63 -5.09 -11.48 -21.66
C LEU A 63 -6.61 -11.62 -21.72
N LYS A 64 -7.32 -10.64 -22.31
CA LYS A 64 -8.78 -10.72 -22.49
C LYS A 64 -9.21 -11.97 -23.25
N THR A 65 -8.43 -12.41 -24.25
CA THR A 65 -8.74 -13.62 -25.01
C THR A 65 -8.45 -14.93 -24.26
N LYS A 66 -7.70 -14.86 -23.16
CA LYS A 66 -7.23 -16.03 -22.40
C LYS A 66 -7.95 -16.20 -21.07
N ILE A 67 -8.48 -15.12 -20.49
CA ILE A 67 -9.30 -15.16 -19.28
C ILE A 67 -10.71 -15.60 -19.68
N LYS A 68 -11.13 -16.79 -19.24
CA LYS A 68 -12.45 -17.34 -19.57
C LYS A 68 -13.61 -16.64 -18.85
N ASP A 69 -13.37 -16.21 -17.60
CA ASP A 69 -14.35 -15.46 -16.83
C ASP A 69 -14.49 -14.03 -17.39
N ARG A 70 -15.67 -13.73 -17.95
CA ARG A 70 -15.95 -12.45 -18.61
C ARG A 70 -15.89 -11.26 -17.66
N GLU A 71 -16.25 -11.45 -16.39
CA GLU A 71 -16.25 -10.39 -15.38
C GLU A 71 -14.82 -10.08 -14.92
N ILE A 72 -13.99 -11.11 -14.68
CA ILE A 72 -12.56 -10.90 -14.39
C ILE A 72 -11.85 -10.25 -15.58
N SER A 73 -12.14 -10.70 -16.81
CA SER A 73 -11.56 -10.09 -18.01
C SER A 73 -11.95 -8.61 -18.13
N TRP A 74 -13.19 -8.27 -17.81
CA TRP A 74 -13.70 -6.89 -17.84
C TRP A 74 -13.11 -6.02 -16.73
N LEU A 75 -13.03 -6.54 -15.50
CA LEU A 75 -12.35 -5.88 -14.39
C LEU A 75 -10.88 -5.62 -14.72
N PHE A 76 -10.18 -6.60 -15.30
CA PHE A 76 -8.78 -6.45 -15.71
C PHE A 76 -8.63 -5.34 -16.76
N GLU A 77 -9.47 -5.33 -17.79
CA GLU A 77 -9.47 -4.28 -18.81
C GLU A 77 -9.69 -2.89 -18.22
N ASN A 78 -10.60 -2.75 -17.26
CA ASN A 78 -10.87 -1.47 -16.62
C ASN A 78 -9.74 -1.04 -15.67
N CYS A 79 -9.23 -1.96 -14.85
CA CYS A 79 -8.33 -1.66 -13.74
C CYS A 79 -6.87 -1.50 -14.18
N PHE A 80 -6.36 -2.42 -15.01
CA PHE A 80 -4.93 -2.44 -15.34
C PHE A 80 -4.40 -1.15 -15.99
N PRO A 81 -5.10 -0.52 -16.96
CA PRO A 81 -4.65 0.74 -17.55
C PRO A 81 -5.16 1.99 -16.83
N ASN A 82 -5.93 1.87 -15.72
CA ASN A 82 -6.64 3.01 -15.13
C ASN A 82 -5.71 4.19 -14.78
N THR A 83 -4.51 3.91 -14.26
CA THR A 83 -3.49 4.93 -14.02
C THR A 83 -3.15 5.69 -15.30
N LEU A 84 -2.77 4.99 -16.38
CA LEU A 84 -2.41 5.62 -17.64
C LEU A 84 -3.58 6.39 -18.27
N ASP A 85 -4.78 5.81 -18.19
CA ASP A 85 -5.98 6.39 -18.76
C ASP A 85 -6.39 7.69 -18.05
N THR A 86 -6.17 7.81 -16.73
CA THR A 86 -6.85 8.83 -15.91
C THR A 86 -5.96 9.73 -15.06
N THR A 87 -4.74 9.32 -14.68
CA THR A 87 -3.97 10.02 -13.65
C THR A 87 -2.65 10.64 -14.11
N VAL A 88 -2.17 10.28 -15.29
CA VAL A 88 -0.85 10.68 -15.79
C VAL A 88 -0.89 12.06 -16.45
N GLU A 89 0.05 12.93 -16.09
CA GLU A 89 0.33 14.18 -16.81
C GLU A 89 1.81 14.24 -17.14
N SER A 90 2.13 13.96 -18.41
CA SER A 90 3.50 13.94 -18.92
C SER A 90 3.87 15.26 -19.61
N GLY A 91 5.11 15.68 -19.44
CA GLY A 91 5.67 16.89 -20.02
C GLY A 91 7.19 16.87 -19.98
N ARG A 92 7.80 18.06 -20.00
CA ARG A 92 9.24 18.24 -19.84
C ARG A 92 9.54 19.31 -18.81
N PHE A 93 10.60 19.10 -18.03
CA PHE A 93 11.12 20.08 -17.09
C PHE A 93 12.64 20.13 -17.22
N GLU A 94 13.21 21.32 -17.42
CA GLU A 94 14.65 21.53 -17.65
C GLU A 94 15.25 20.58 -18.70
N GLY A 95 14.52 20.37 -19.80
CA GLY A 95 14.97 19.53 -20.91
C GLY A 95 14.85 18.02 -20.66
N LYS A 96 14.37 17.57 -19.49
CA LYS A 96 14.16 16.15 -19.16
C LYS A 96 12.68 15.78 -19.16
N PRO A 97 12.34 14.48 -19.34
CA PRO A 97 10.99 13.99 -19.12
C PRO A 97 10.53 14.31 -17.70
N ASP A 98 9.27 14.69 -17.57
CA ASP A 98 8.63 14.98 -16.29
C ASP A 98 7.21 14.44 -16.31
N THR A 99 6.86 13.62 -15.32
CA THR A 99 5.52 13.04 -15.24
C THR A 99 4.97 13.21 -13.83
N PHE A 100 3.80 13.81 -13.75
CA PHE A 100 3.03 13.95 -12.52
C PHE A 100 1.88 12.94 -12.52
N VAL A 101 1.67 12.22 -11.42
CA VAL A 101 0.68 11.15 -11.33
C VAL A 101 -0.21 11.38 -10.11
N ILE A 102 -1.47 11.75 -10.33
CA ILE A 102 -2.43 11.93 -9.24
C ILE A 102 -2.94 10.57 -8.71
N THR A 103 -3.47 10.53 -7.48
CA THR A 103 -3.98 9.27 -6.89
C THR A 103 -5.29 8.78 -7.53
N GLY A 104 -6.05 9.71 -8.11
CA GLY A 104 -7.39 9.48 -8.62
C GLY A 104 -8.30 10.63 -8.22
N ASP A 105 -9.32 10.36 -7.41
CA ASP A 105 -10.26 11.37 -6.91
C ASP A 105 -9.63 12.45 -6.02
N ILE A 106 -8.42 12.25 -5.51
CA ILE A 106 -7.61 13.27 -4.83
C ILE A 106 -6.57 13.83 -5.80
N HIS A 107 -6.67 15.12 -6.09
CA HIS A 107 -5.87 15.81 -7.11
C HIS A 107 -4.50 16.28 -6.61
N ALA A 108 -3.69 15.33 -6.11
CA ALA A 108 -2.29 15.53 -5.76
C ALA A 108 -1.51 14.23 -5.96
N MET A 109 -0.18 14.33 -5.97
CA MET A 109 0.72 13.19 -6.16
C MET A 109 1.32 12.75 -4.83
N TRP A 110 0.98 11.55 -4.39
CA TRP A 110 1.70 10.86 -3.31
C TRP A 110 2.93 10.16 -3.86
N LEU A 111 4.05 10.18 -3.14
CA LEU A 111 5.24 9.42 -3.52
C LEU A 111 4.98 7.90 -3.50
N ARG A 112 4.17 7.44 -2.54
CA ARG A 112 3.67 6.06 -2.44
C ARG A 112 2.83 5.68 -3.66
N ASP A 113 1.67 6.33 -3.82
CA ASP A 113 0.68 5.99 -4.84
C ASP A 113 1.28 6.05 -6.23
N SER A 114 1.96 7.14 -6.58
CA SER A 114 2.54 7.31 -7.92
C SER A 114 3.52 6.19 -8.29
N SER A 115 4.33 5.74 -7.33
CA SER A 115 5.25 4.62 -7.54
C SER A 115 4.52 3.29 -7.71
N ALA A 116 3.52 3.02 -6.85
CA ALA A 116 2.76 1.79 -6.90
C ALA A 116 1.87 1.71 -8.15
N GLN A 117 1.31 2.83 -8.59
CA GLN A 117 0.43 3.00 -9.74
C GLN A 117 1.09 2.61 -11.08
N VAL A 118 2.41 2.78 -11.20
CA VAL A 118 3.15 2.43 -12.43
C VAL A 118 4.00 1.16 -12.32
N TRP A 119 4.11 0.58 -11.11
CA TRP A 119 4.96 -0.58 -10.84
C TRP A 119 4.72 -1.76 -11.79
N PRO A 120 3.47 -2.18 -12.09
CA PRO A 120 3.21 -3.34 -12.95
C PRO A 120 3.53 -3.12 -14.43
N TYR A 121 3.81 -1.87 -14.83
CA TYR A 121 4.18 -1.53 -16.20
C TYR A 121 5.68 -1.67 -16.45
N LEU A 122 6.51 -1.78 -15.39
CA LEU A 122 7.96 -1.90 -15.50
C LEU A 122 8.42 -3.04 -16.44
N PRO A 123 7.82 -4.25 -16.43
CA PRO A 123 8.22 -5.31 -17.37
C PRO A 123 7.98 -4.98 -18.85
N LEU A 124 7.15 -3.97 -19.16
CA LEU A 124 6.74 -3.58 -20.51
C LEU A 124 7.62 -2.48 -21.12
N ILE A 125 8.38 -1.73 -20.30
CA ILE A 125 9.13 -0.55 -20.76
C ILE A 125 10.25 -0.85 -21.75
N LYS A 126 10.71 -2.11 -21.82
CA LYS A 126 11.74 -2.53 -22.78
C LYS A 126 11.21 -2.54 -24.22
N ASP A 127 9.89 -2.73 -24.38
CA ASP A 127 9.20 -2.86 -25.66
C ASP A 127 8.40 -1.59 -26.01
N ASP A 128 8.35 -0.60 -25.11
CA ASP A 128 7.56 0.64 -25.26
C ASP A 128 8.35 1.86 -24.78
N ALA A 129 8.99 2.55 -25.72
CA ALA A 129 9.83 3.72 -25.44
C ALA A 129 9.05 4.91 -24.84
N PRO A 130 7.83 5.28 -25.32
CA PRO A 130 7.00 6.27 -24.65
C PRO A 130 6.70 5.92 -23.19
N LEU A 131 6.33 4.68 -22.89
CA LEU A 131 6.06 4.23 -21.52
C LEU A 131 7.33 4.31 -20.66
N LYS A 132 8.49 3.92 -21.21
CA LYS A 132 9.79 4.07 -20.55
C LYS A 132 10.09 5.52 -20.21
N GLU A 133 9.90 6.45 -21.16
CA GLU A 133 10.12 7.89 -20.95
C GLU A 133 9.17 8.47 -19.90
N MET A 134 7.91 8.02 -19.87
CA MET A 134 6.93 8.43 -18.85
C MET A 134 7.36 8.01 -17.44
N ILE A 135 7.78 6.75 -17.24
CA ILE A 135 8.22 6.30 -15.91
C ILE A 135 9.53 6.98 -15.50
N ALA A 136 10.47 7.21 -16.44
CA ALA A 136 11.66 8.02 -16.16
C ALA A 136 11.27 9.47 -15.76
N GLY A 137 10.24 10.04 -16.39
CA GLY A 137 9.68 11.33 -16.03
C GLY A 137 9.11 11.37 -14.61
N LEU A 138 8.46 10.30 -14.17
CA LEU A 138 7.97 10.19 -12.79
C LEU A 138 9.14 10.10 -11.79
N ILE A 139 10.17 9.31 -12.09
CA ILE A 139 11.37 9.22 -11.23
C ILE A 139 12.03 10.60 -11.08
N ASN A 140 12.15 11.36 -12.17
CA ASN A 140 12.65 12.73 -12.14
C ASN A 140 11.76 13.65 -11.31
N ARG A 141 10.43 13.51 -11.40
CA ARG A 141 9.46 14.28 -10.61
C ARG A 141 9.61 13.98 -9.12
N GLN A 142 9.65 12.70 -8.75
CA GLN A 142 9.78 12.25 -7.37
C GLN A 142 11.10 12.72 -6.74
N ALA A 143 12.22 12.67 -7.48
CA ALA A 143 13.49 13.21 -6.99
C ALA A 143 13.39 14.70 -6.63
N ARG A 144 12.67 15.51 -7.44
CA ARG A 144 12.44 16.93 -7.14
C ARG A 144 11.52 17.14 -5.95
N CYS A 145 10.48 16.32 -5.79
CA CYS A 145 9.61 16.34 -4.61
C CYS A 145 10.40 16.05 -3.33
N ILE A 146 11.25 15.03 -3.34
CA ILE A 146 12.12 14.69 -2.19
C ILE A 146 13.09 15.84 -1.86
N LEU A 147 13.72 16.44 -2.88
CA LEU A 147 14.62 17.59 -2.68
C LEU A 147 13.89 18.84 -2.17
N LEU A 148 12.62 19.01 -2.54
CA LEU A 148 11.76 20.08 -2.07
C LEU A 148 11.43 19.90 -0.59
N ASP A 149 10.96 18.71 -0.20
CA ASP A 149 10.72 18.37 1.21
C ASP A 149 10.71 16.84 1.43
N PRO A 150 11.72 16.25 2.08
CA PRO A 150 11.77 14.81 2.29
C PRO A 150 10.82 14.34 3.40
N TYR A 151 10.11 15.24 4.08
CA TYR A 151 9.13 14.90 5.12
C TYR A 151 7.68 14.92 4.61
N ALA A 152 7.45 15.33 3.37
CA ALA A 152 6.11 15.41 2.79
C ALA A 152 5.72 14.10 2.08
N ASN A 153 4.48 13.65 2.31
CA ASN A 153 3.87 12.52 1.60
C ASN A 153 3.30 12.95 0.23
N ALA A 154 2.71 14.15 0.15
CA ALA A 154 1.90 14.57 -0.99
C ALA A 154 2.29 15.95 -1.58
N PHE A 155 2.33 16.02 -2.91
CA PHE A 155 2.81 17.18 -3.66
C PHE A 155 1.78 17.66 -4.68
N ASN A 156 1.73 18.97 -4.87
CA ASN A 156 1.01 19.61 -5.96
C ASN A 156 1.86 19.64 -7.25
N PHE A 157 1.24 19.89 -8.40
CA PHE A 157 1.97 20.03 -9.66
C PHE A 157 2.96 21.21 -9.63
N GLY A 158 2.57 22.29 -8.95
CA GLY A 158 3.34 23.51 -8.70
C GLY A 158 2.86 24.20 -7.41
N PRO A 159 3.19 25.48 -7.18
CA PRO A 159 2.86 26.19 -5.94
C PRO A 159 1.38 26.63 -5.88
N THR A 160 0.45 25.69 -5.97
CA THR A 160 -1.01 25.97 -6.02
C THR A 160 -1.65 26.17 -4.65
N GLY A 161 -0.92 25.88 -3.57
CA GLY A 161 -1.47 25.86 -2.22
C GLY A 161 -2.25 24.59 -1.91
N SER A 162 -2.70 24.46 -0.67
CA SER A 162 -3.43 23.29 -0.18
C SER A 162 -4.49 23.70 0.85
N GLU A 163 -5.58 22.92 0.91
CA GLU A 163 -6.54 22.97 2.01
C GLU A 163 -5.90 22.64 3.38
N TRP A 164 -4.78 21.92 3.36
CA TRP A 164 -3.96 21.59 4.53
C TRP A 164 -2.89 22.65 4.86
N ALA A 165 -2.88 23.80 4.19
CA ALA A 165 -1.89 24.86 4.42
C ALA A 165 -1.90 25.44 5.86
N LYS A 166 -2.94 25.15 6.66
CA LYS A 166 -3.08 25.57 8.06
C LYS A 166 -2.60 24.52 9.07
N ASP A 167 -2.08 23.39 8.61
CA ASP A 167 -1.42 22.43 9.50
C ASP A 167 -0.27 23.11 10.25
N LEU A 168 -0.11 22.74 11.51
CA LEU A 168 0.93 23.23 12.40
C LEU A 168 2.23 22.45 12.11
N THR A 169 2.81 22.73 10.95
CA THR A 169 4.07 22.20 10.42
C THR A 169 4.65 23.21 9.40
N ASP A 170 5.89 23.00 8.97
CA ASP A 170 6.54 23.83 7.94
C ASP A 170 6.00 23.54 6.52
N MET A 171 4.75 23.94 6.26
CA MET A 171 4.11 23.83 4.94
C MET A 171 4.76 24.73 3.89
N LYS A 172 4.73 24.29 2.63
CA LYS A 172 5.12 25.08 1.45
C LYS A 172 4.00 25.02 0.39
N PRO A 173 3.84 26.02 -0.50
CA PRO A 173 2.76 26.04 -1.49
C PRO A 173 2.75 24.85 -2.46
N GLU A 174 3.90 24.23 -2.69
CA GLU A 174 4.07 23.05 -3.54
C GLU A 174 3.65 21.74 -2.85
N LEU A 175 3.44 21.75 -1.53
CA LEU A 175 3.01 20.58 -0.77
C LEU A 175 1.49 20.54 -0.72
N HIS A 176 0.94 19.38 -1.09
CA HIS A 176 -0.46 19.10 -0.80
C HIS A 176 -0.62 18.75 0.67
N GLU A 177 0.22 17.87 1.20
CA GLU A 177 0.20 17.45 2.59
C GLU A 177 1.63 17.13 3.06
N ARG A 178 1.89 17.29 4.36
CA ARG A 178 3.22 17.10 4.95
C ARG A 178 3.20 16.11 6.12
N LYS A 179 2.53 14.97 5.94
CA LYS A 179 2.55 13.85 6.90
C LYS A 179 3.82 13.02 6.67
N TRP A 180 4.63 12.87 7.72
CA TRP A 180 5.88 12.13 7.63
C TRP A 180 5.66 10.61 7.69
N GLU A 181 5.94 9.97 6.56
CA GLU A 181 5.80 8.54 6.32
C GLU A 181 7.12 7.98 5.78
N ILE A 182 7.66 6.97 6.44
CA ILE A 182 8.90 6.31 5.99
C ILE A 182 8.75 5.77 4.56
N ASP A 183 7.60 5.17 4.24
CA ASP A 183 7.36 4.52 2.95
C ASP A 183 7.31 5.51 1.78
N SER A 184 6.91 6.76 2.02
CA SER A 184 6.95 7.83 1.01
C SER A 184 8.36 8.01 0.42
N LEU A 185 9.43 7.72 1.18
CA LEU A 185 10.80 7.73 0.67
C LEU A 185 11.28 6.37 0.14
N CYS A 186 10.68 5.26 0.58
CA CYS A 186 11.02 3.91 0.10
C CYS A 186 10.49 3.64 -1.31
N TYR A 187 9.28 4.12 -1.61
CA TYR A 187 8.60 3.90 -2.89
C TYR A 187 9.37 4.46 -4.11
N PRO A 188 9.90 5.70 -4.08
CA PRO A 188 10.74 6.23 -5.16
C PRO A 188 12.04 5.44 -5.37
N ILE A 189 12.67 4.95 -4.29
CA ILE A 189 13.84 4.07 -4.37
C ILE A 189 13.46 2.77 -5.09
N ARG A 190 12.38 2.12 -4.63
CA ARG A 190 11.85 0.89 -5.21
C ARG A 190 11.57 1.07 -6.70
N LEU A 191 10.87 2.14 -7.09
CA LEU A 191 10.55 2.41 -8.49
C LEU A 191 11.83 2.61 -9.33
N SER A 192 12.78 3.41 -8.84
CA SER A 192 14.05 3.68 -9.52
C SER A 192 14.86 2.40 -9.74
N TYR A 193 14.96 1.56 -8.69
CA TYR A 193 15.62 0.27 -8.76
C TYR A 193 14.92 -0.68 -9.75
N GLY A 194 13.58 -0.78 -9.68
CA GLY A 194 12.77 -1.60 -10.59
C GLY A 194 12.90 -1.16 -12.05
N TYR A 195 12.88 0.14 -12.32
CA TYR A 195 13.11 0.71 -13.64
C TYR A 195 14.48 0.30 -14.18
N TRP A 196 15.55 0.50 -13.40
CA TRP A 196 16.90 0.14 -13.81
C TRP A 196 17.05 -1.36 -14.07
N LYS A 197 16.45 -2.22 -13.24
CA LYS A 197 16.50 -3.68 -13.44
C LYS A 197 15.78 -4.14 -14.70
N ASN A 198 14.64 -3.52 -15.04
CA ASN A 198 13.85 -3.91 -16.22
C ASN A 198 14.35 -3.30 -17.53
N SER A 199 14.93 -2.10 -17.49
CA SER A 199 15.36 -1.37 -18.70
C SER A 199 16.88 -1.36 -18.94
N ARG A 200 17.69 -1.67 -17.92
CA ARG A 200 19.15 -1.46 -17.88
C ARG A 200 19.59 -0.03 -18.16
N ASP A 201 18.68 0.92 -17.99
CA ASP A 201 18.93 2.33 -18.19
C ASP A 201 19.29 3.01 -16.87
N ALA A 202 20.56 3.41 -16.73
CA ALA A 202 21.07 4.12 -15.58
C ALA A 202 21.04 5.65 -15.75
N SER A 203 20.52 6.19 -16.86
CA SER A 203 20.50 7.64 -17.12
C SER A 203 19.64 8.43 -16.14
N ILE A 204 18.69 7.75 -15.47
CA ILE A 204 17.88 8.31 -14.38
C ILE A 204 18.67 8.62 -13.11
N PHE A 205 19.84 8.00 -12.92
CA PHE A 205 20.68 8.19 -11.72
C PHE A 205 21.57 9.44 -11.82
N ASP A 206 20.99 10.54 -12.28
CA ASP A 206 21.68 11.81 -12.42
C ASP A 206 22.03 12.46 -11.07
N ALA A 207 22.68 13.62 -11.11
CA ALA A 207 23.09 14.34 -9.91
C ALA A 207 21.93 14.72 -8.98
N LYS A 208 20.75 15.08 -9.52
CA LYS A 208 19.57 15.43 -8.71
C LYS A 208 18.99 14.20 -8.04
N TRP A 209 18.90 13.08 -8.76
CA TRP A 209 18.48 11.81 -8.19
C TRP A 209 19.42 11.36 -7.07
N GLN A 210 20.74 11.43 -7.28
CA GLN A 210 21.72 11.06 -6.26
C GLN A 210 21.64 11.95 -5.01
N GLN A 211 21.42 13.26 -5.19
CA GLN A 211 21.18 14.19 -4.08
C GLN A 211 19.90 13.82 -3.31
N ALA A 212 18.82 13.46 -4.02
CA ALA A 212 17.57 13.02 -3.40
C ALA A 212 17.78 11.74 -2.58
N MET A 213 18.48 10.73 -3.11
CA MET A 213 18.72 9.48 -2.38
C MET A 213 19.61 9.69 -1.15
N LYS A 214 20.64 10.52 -1.25
CA LYS A 214 21.47 10.92 -0.09
C LYS A 214 20.66 11.68 0.96
N LEU A 215 19.72 12.52 0.52
CA LEU A 215 18.79 13.22 1.41
C LEU A 215 17.84 12.24 2.12
N ILE A 216 17.34 11.20 1.43
CA ILE A 216 16.52 10.15 2.08
C ILE A 216 17.28 9.50 3.24
N VAL A 217 18.52 9.04 2.99
CA VAL A 217 19.33 8.38 4.02
C VAL A 217 19.59 9.32 5.20
N LYS A 218 19.86 10.59 4.92
CA LYS A 218 19.97 11.63 5.95
C LYS A 218 18.68 11.78 6.77
N THR A 219 17.52 11.87 6.12
CA THR A 219 16.21 11.99 6.78
C THR A 219 15.92 10.77 7.66
N PHE A 220 16.21 9.56 7.19
CA PHE A 220 16.10 8.34 8.00
C PHE A 220 17.00 8.40 9.24
N ARG A 221 18.25 8.87 9.12
CA ARG A 221 19.16 9.07 10.26
C ARG A 221 18.65 10.11 11.25
N GLU A 222 18.13 11.25 10.76
CA GLU A 222 17.48 12.27 11.60
C GLU A 222 16.31 11.66 12.40
N GLN A 223 15.52 10.81 11.75
CA GLN A 223 14.38 10.13 12.35
C GLN A 223 14.73 8.87 13.14
N GLN A 224 16.00 8.47 13.27
CA GLN A 224 16.40 7.62 14.39
C GLN A 224 16.36 8.38 15.73
N ARG A 225 16.34 9.73 15.68
CA ARG A 225 16.16 10.63 16.83
C ARG A 225 17.13 10.38 17.98
N LYS A 226 18.34 9.88 17.68
CA LYS A 226 19.38 9.54 18.68
C LYS A 226 19.92 10.76 19.44
N LYS A 227 19.80 11.96 18.85
CA LYS A 227 20.35 13.23 19.40
C LYS A 227 19.26 14.23 19.82
N GLY A 228 18.00 13.83 19.91
CA GLY A 228 16.87 14.72 20.24
C GLY A 228 15.62 14.39 19.41
N ASN A 229 14.66 15.31 19.36
CA ASN A 229 13.37 15.07 18.69
C ASN A 229 13.46 15.01 17.14
N GLY A 230 14.58 15.40 16.56
CA GLY A 230 14.69 15.59 15.11
C GLY A 230 14.00 16.87 14.64
N PRO A 231 14.02 17.16 13.33
CA PRO A 231 13.54 18.43 12.79
C PRO A 231 12.05 18.44 12.40
N TYR A 232 11.33 17.33 12.58
CA TYR A 232 9.93 17.21 12.14
C TYR A 232 8.96 17.18 13.32
N SER A 233 7.99 18.08 13.30
CA SER A 233 6.79 18.08 14.14
C SER A 233 5.56 18.38 13.29
N PHE A 234 4.40 17.85 13.67
CA PHE A 234 3.16 18.09 12.96
C PHE A 234 1.96 18.10 13.91
N GLN A 235 1.06 19.06 13.77
CA GLN A 235 -0.29 18.94 14.34
C GLN A 235 -1.33 19.47 13.37
N ARG A 236 -2.53 18.91 13.44
CA ARG A 236 -3.72 19.39 12.74
C ARG A 236 -4.83 19.67 13.74
N VAL A 237 -5.60 20.73 13.51
CA VAL A 237 -6.84 20.99 14.24
C VAL A 237 -7.95 20.20 13.54
N THR A 238 -8.33 19.07 14.14
CA THR A 238 -9.24 18.08 13.55
C THR A 238 -9.99 17.33 14.64
N SER A 239 -11.11 16.70 14.28
CA SER A 239 -11.86 15.80 15.16
C SER A 239 -11.35 14.35 15.10
N SER A 240 -10.56 14.01 14.08
CA SER A 240 -9.94 12.69 13.93
C SER A 240 -8.65 12.60 14.74
N LEU A 241 -8.58 11.64 15.66
CA LEU A 241 -7.36 11.38 16.45
C LEU A 241 -6.19 10.90 15.58
N TYR A 242 -6.47 10.30 14.42
CA TYR A 242 -5.46 9.77 13.52
C TYR A 242 -4.88 10.83 12.57
N ASP A 243 -5.48 12.02 12.48
CA ASP A 243 -5.01 13.09 11.60
C ASP A 243 -4.08 14.10 12.28
N THR A 244 -3.70 13.87 13.54
CA THR A 244 -2.84 14.78 14.31
C THR A 244 -1.87 13.99 15.18
N VAL A 245 -0.72 14.58 15.50
CA VAL A 245 0.33 13.88 16.26
C VAL A 245 0.35 14.36 17.72
N ALA A 246 0.41 13.40 18.63
CA ALA A 246 0.47 13.64 20.07
C ALA A 246 1.73 14.40 20.51
N MET A 247 1.76 14.83 21.78
CA MET A 247 2.92 15.46 22.43
C MET A 247 3.44 16.69 21.68
N ASN A 248 2.56 17.67 21.42
CA ASN A 248 2.89 18.89 20.66
C ASN A 248 3.49 18.60 19.28
N GLY A 249 2.98 17.55 18.62
CA GLY A 249 3.39 17.18 17.27
C GLY A 249 4.67 16.34 17.17
N TRP A 250 5.27 15.95 18.29
CA TRP A 250 6.50 15.14 18.30
C TRP A 250 6.26 13.63 18.32
N GLY A 251 5.03 13.19 18.60
CA GLY A 251 4.66 11.79 18.68
C GLY A 251 4.87 11.20 20.07
N ASN A 252 4.35 9.98 20.27
CA ASN A 252 4.50 9.30 21.56
C ASN A 252 5.97 8.98 21.88
N PRO A 253 6.36 8.93 23.17
CA PRO A 253 7.75 8.68 23.57
C PRO A 253 8.29 7.35 23.04
N THR A 254 9.60 7.31 22.74
CA THR A 254 10.29 6.08 22.32
C THR A 254 11.70 6.01 22.90
N LYS A 255 12.21 4.78 23.08
CA LYS A 255 13.62 4.52 23.32
C LYS A 255 14.35 4.49 21.97
N LYS A 256 15.47 5.21 21.84
CA LYS A 256 16.18 5.38 20.56
C LYS A 256 17.04 4.15 20.23
N VAL A 257 16.39 3.11 19.76
CA VAL A 257 16.96 1.75 19.63
C VAL A 257 17.54 1.43 18.25
N GLY A 258 17.57 2.39 17.34
CA GLY A 258 18.08 2.21 15.97
C GLY A 258 17.00 2.21 14.90
N LEU A 259 15.74 1.96 15.25
CA LEU A 259 14.61 2.09 14.31
C LEU A 259 14.34 3.56 13.92
N ILE A 260 13.80 3.74 12.73
CA ILE A 260 13.35 5.03 12.18
C ILE A 260 11.93 5.29 12.69
N HIS A 261 11.68 6.51 13.15
CA HIS A 261 10.33 6.94 13.50
C HIS A 261 9.53 7.22 12.23
N SER A 262 8.30 6.73 12.15
CA SER A 262 7.25 7.21 11.25
C SER A 262 6.22 7.93 12.11
N MET A 263 5.78 9.13 11.70
CA MET A 263 4.68 9.79 12.42
C MET A 263 3.33 9.32 11.89
N PHE A 264 3.26 8.98 10.59
CA PHE A 264 2.07 8.46 9.93
C PHE A 264 2.37 7.12 9.24
N ARG A 265 1.32 6.35 9.03
CA ARG A 265 1.27 5.07 8.32
C ARG A 265 1.07 5.32 6.82
N PRO A 266 1.21 4.29 5.96
CA PRO A 266 0.79 4.39 4.56
C PRO A 266 -0.72 4.60 4.37
N SER A 267 -1.53 4.52 5.44
CA SER A 267 -2.93 4.94 5.45
C SER A 267 -3.12 6.45 5.69
N ASP A 268 -2.03 7.21 5.80
CA ASP A 268 -1.98 8.60 6.25
C ASP A 268 -2.50 8.80 7.71
N ASP A 269 -2.71 7.72 8.48
CA ASP A 269 -3.10 7.77 9.90
C ASP A 269 -1.88 7.85 10.82
N CYS A 270 -1.98 8.60 11.91
CA CYS A 270 -0.92 8.75 12.91
C CYS A 270 -0.58 7.40 13.57
N CYS A 271 0.70 7.10 13.69
CA CYS A 271 1.20 5.94 14.42
C CYS A 271 0.88 6.08 15.92
N MET A 272 0.50 4.98 16.57
CA MET A 272 0.35 4.93 18.03
C MET A 272 1.72 4.79 18.68
N TYR A 273 2.54 3.87 18.20
CA TYR A 273 3.96 3.83 18.55
C TYR A 273 4.80 4.16 17.31
N PRO A 274 5.69 5.19 17.37
CA PRO A 274 6.36 5.70 16.17
C PRO A 274 7.28 4.73 15.42
N PHE A 275 7.67 3.57 15.98
CA PHE A 275 8.39 2.57 15.18
C PHE A 275 7.40 1.69 14.44
N LEU A 276 6.95 2.17 13.28
CA LEU A 276 6.14 1.41 12.34
C LEU A 276 6.99 0.33 11.68
N ILE A 277 6.72 -0.92 12.04
CA ILE A 277 7.58 -2.06 11.70
C ILE A 277 7.57 -2.37 10.20
N PRO A 278 6.42 -2.47 9.51
CA PRO A 278 6.41 -2.70 8.06
C PRO A 278 7.21 -1.66 7.26
N SER A 279 7.13 -0.38 7.64
CA SER A 279 7.88 0.67 6.94
C SER A 279 9.37 0.65 7.27
N ASN A 280 9.77 0.27 8.50
CA ASN A 280 11.19 0.03 8.82
C ASN A 280 11.76 -1.17 8.04
N MET A 281 10.97 -2.24 7.85
CA MET A 281 11.34 -3.36 6.99
C MET A 281 11.50 -2.92 5.54
N PHE A 282 10.59 -2.08 5.03
CA PHE A 282 10.69 -1.56 3.67
C PHE A 282 11.92 -0.64 3.52
N ALA A 283 12.22 0.19 4.51
CA ALA A 283 13.43 1.02 4.52
C ALA A 283 14.72 0.19 4.46
N ALA A 284 14.80 -0.94 5.17
CA ALA A 284 15.95 -1.86 5.08
C ALA A 284 16.11 -2.39 3.65
N VAL A 285 15.04 -2.85 3.01
CA VAL A 285 15.08 -3.30 1.60
C VAL A 285 15.50 -2.17 0.66
N SER A 286 14.95 -0.96 0.83
CA SER A 286 15.32 0.20 0.01
C SER A 286 16.79 0.61 0.21
N LEU A 287 17.33 0.51 1.42
CA LEU A 287 18.75 0.75 1.67
C LEU A 287 19.65 -0.29 0.98
N ASP A 288 19.25 -1.55 0.93
CA ASP A 288 19.96 -2.59 0.17
C ASP A 288 19.92 -2.34 -1.35
N GLN A 289 18.80 -1.83 -1.86
CA GLN A 289 18.67 -1.40 -3.26
C GLN A 289 19.62 -0.24 -3.58
N LEU A 290 19.72 0.75 -2.68
CA LEU A 290 20.69 1.84 -2.82
C LEU A 290 22.12 1.33 -2.74
N TYR A 291 22.44 0.41 -1.83
CA TYR A 291 23.75 -0.23 -1.75
C TYR A 291 24.15 -0.84 -3.09
N GLU A 292 23.25 -1.60 -3.73
CA GLU A 292 23.54 -2.19 -5.04
C GLU A 292 23.78 -1.10 -6.09
N ILE A 293 22.87 -0.14 -6.26
CA ILE A 293 23.01 0.93 -7.27
C ILE A 293 24.33 1.69 -7.09
N PHE A 294 24.64 2.11 -5.86
CA PHE A 294 25.81 2.93 -5.59
C PHE A 294 27.12 2.13 -5.62
N SER A 295 27.11 0.83 -5.31
CA SER A 295 28.29 -0.03 -5.46
C SER A 295 28.55 -0.47 -6.90
N THR A 296 27.49 -0.68 -7.70
CA THR A 296 27.61 -1.21 -9.07
C THR A 296 27.60 -0.12 -10.13
N GLU A 297 26.61 0.78 -10.18
CA GLU A 297 26.50 1.73 -11.29
C GLU A 297 27.20 3.05 -11.01
N LEU A 298 27.02 3.60 -9.80
CA LEU A 298 27.58 4.91 -9.47
C LEU A 298 28.99 4.83 -8.89
N LYS A 299 29.42 3.65 -8.46
CA LYS A 299 30.74 3.36 -7.86
C LYS A 299 31.10 4.25 -6.65
N ASP A 300 30.12 4.80 -5.94
CA ASP A 300 30.31 5.51 -4.67
C ASP A 300 30.32 4.49 -3.52
N ARG A 301 31.48 3.87 -3.29
CA ARG A 301 31.63 2.82 -2.27
C ARG A 301 31.34 3.31 -0.86
N ALA A 302 31.65 4.57 -0.55
CA ALA A 302 31.45 5.12 0.79
C ALA A 302 29.97 5.21 1.13
N PHE A 303 29.17 5.79 0.23
CA PHE A 303 27.72 5.89 0.44
C PHE A 303 27.04 4.51 0.36
N ALA A 304 27.51 3.62 -0.51
CA ALA A 304 27.00 2.25 -0.57
C ALA A 304 27.15 1.54 0.79
N GLU A 305 28.34 1.58 1.41
CA GLU A 305 28.55 0.91 2.70
C GLU A 305 27.82 1.59 3.86
N GLU A 306 27.58 2.91 3.78
CA GLU A 306 26.67 3.59 4.71
C GLU A 306 25.25 3.01 4.62
N CYS A 307 24.72 2.82 3.41
CA CYS A 307 23.41 2.23 3.20
C CYS A 307 23.34 0.80 3.73
N ARG A 308 24.33 -0.03 3.40
CA ARG A 308 24.40 -1.44 3.86
C ARG A 308 24.47 -1.55 5.37
N SER A 309 25.32 -0.73 6.00
CA SER A 309 25.46 -0.72 7.47
C SER A 309 24.17 -0.26 8.14
N PHE A 310 23.47 0.70 7.55
CA PHE A 310 22.19 1.16 8.08
C PHE A 310 21.09 0.10 7.91
N SER A 311 21.01 -0.58 6.76
CA SER A 311 20.09 -1.70 6.55
C SER A 311 20.29 -2.81 7.60
N ALA A 312 21.55 -3.16 7.89
CA ALA A 312 21.90 -4.12 8.92
C ALA A 312 21.44 -3.66 10.32
N GLU A 313 21.70 -2.41 10.70
CA GLU A 313 21.25 -1.83 11.97
C GLU A 313 19.72 -1.89 12.13
N LEU A 314 18.97 -1.55 11.07
CA LEU A 314 17.51 -1.64 11.09
C LEU A 314 17.05 -3.08 11.27
N SER A 315 17.65 -4.01 10.53
CA SER A 315 17.29 -5.43 10.61
C SER A 315 17.56 -6.01 12.00
N GLU A 316 18.69 -5.67 12.62
CA GLU A 316 19.00 -6.06 14.00
C GLU A 316 18.00 -5.47 15.00
N ALA A 317 17.64 -4.19 14.85
CA ALA A 317 16.66 -3.54 15.71
C ALA A 317 15.24 -4.11 15.51
N ILE A 318 14.83 -4.43 14.28
CA ILE A 318 13.55 -5.10 14.00
C ILE A 318 13.50 -6.46 14.71
N GLU A 319 14.54 -7.28 14.57
CA GLU A 319 14.59 -8.61 15.22
C GLU A 319 14.53 -8.53 16.75
N MET A 320 15.09 -7.48 17.35
CA MET A 320 15.10 -7.31 18.79
C MET A 320 13.79 -6.73 19.35
N TYR A 321 13.22 -5.73 18.67
CA TYR A 321 12.12 -4.93 19.24
C TYR A 321 10.75 -5.27 18.64
N ALA A 322 10.69 -5.71 17.39
CA ALA A 322 9.43 -6.02 16.70
C ALA A 322 8.95 -7.46 16.89
N LYS A 323 9.87 -8.40 17.07
CA LYS A 323 9.55 -9.82 17.31
C LYS A 323 9.07 -10.02 18.75
N ALA A 324 7.95 -10.71 18.90
CA ALA A 324 7.35 -10.98 20.21
C ALA A 324 6.49 -12.24 20.20
N GLU A 325 6.42 -12.92 21.35
CA GLU A 325 5.42 -13.95 21.58
C GLU A 325 4.02 -13.33 21.68
N HIS A 326 3.09 -13.88 20.92
CA HIS A 326 1.67 -13.54 20.94
C HIS A 326 0.84 -14.75 21.39
N LEU A 327 -0.25 -14.48 22.11
CA LEU A 327 -1.10 -15.47 22.81
C LEU A 327 -1.29 -16.80 22.04
N ASN A 328 -1.94 -16.76 20.88
CA ASN A 328 -2.35 -17.96 20.12
C ASN A 328 -1.45 -18.29 18.93
N TYR A 329 -0.43 -17.48 18.63
CA TYR A 329 0.33 -17.54 17.38
C TYR A 329 1.83 -17.74 17.56
N GLY A 330 2.30 -17.79 18.82
CA GLY A 330 3.73 -17.85 19.14
C GLY A 330 4.46 -16.57 18.72
N SER A 331 5.75 -16.69 18.40
CA SER A 331 6.53 -15.57 17.91
C SER A 331 5.99 -15.03 16.58
N LEU A 332 5.74 -13.73 16.52
CA LEU A 332 5.35 -12.96 15.32
C LEU A 332 5.89 -11.53 15.36
N TYR A 333 5.71 -10.76 14.29
CA TYR A 333 6.03 -9.32 14.25
C TYR A 333 4.86 -8.47 14.73
N CYS A 334 5.10 -7.51 15.62
CA CYS A 334 4.13 -6.46 15.92
C CYS A 334 4.07 -5.41 14.79
N TYR A 335 2.98 -4.66 14.71
CA TYR A 335 2.77 -3.61 13.71
C TYR A 335 3.56 -2.34 14.05
N GLU A 336 3.52 -1.93 15.32
CA GLU A 336 4.23 -0.76 15.84
C GLU A 336 4.88 -1.06 17.19
N ALA A 337 6.02 -0.42 17.47
CA ALA A 337 6.74 -0.52 18.73
C ALA A 337 7.30 0.85 19.20
N ASP A 338 7.71 0.93 20.47
CA ASP A 338 8.30 2.14 21.05
C ASP A 338 9.73 1.95 21.60
N GLY A 339 10.23 0.71 21.60
CA GLY A 339 11.54 0.35 22.16
C GLY A 339 11.62 0.28 23.69
N PHE A 340 10.56 0.64 24.42
CA PHE A 340 10.43 0.41 25.86
C PHE A 340 9.87 -0.98 26.19
N GLY A 341 9.25 -1.62 25.20
CA GLY A 341 8.63 -2.94 25.31
C GLY A 341 7.15 -2.93 24.96
N ASN A 342 6.55 -1.75 24.72
CA ASN A 342 5.19 -1.69 24.20
C ASN A 342 5.19 -2.09 22.73
N ARG A 343 4.16 -2.85 22.36
CA ARG A 343 3.96 -3.40 21.02
C ARG A 343 2.48 -3.34 20.69
N LEU A 344 2.17 -2.87 19.49
CA LEU A 344 0.82 -2.89 18.95
C LEU A 344 0.70 -4.08 17.99
N PHE A 345 -0.20 -5.02 18.31
CA PHE A 345 -0.51 -6.16 17.46
C PHE A 345 -1.78 -5.86 16.67
N MET A 346 -1.61 -5.60 15.38
CA MET A 346 -2.66 -5.40 14.39
C MET A 346 -2.06 -5.57 12.99
N ASP A 347 -2.82 -5.31 11.94
CA ASP A 347 -2.28 -4.91 10.64
C ASP A 347 -3.24 -3.92 9.98
N ASP A 348 -2.73 -3.17 9.02
CA ASP A 348 -3.49 -2.26 8.16
C ASP A 348 -3.44 -2.76 6.71
N ALA A 349 -4.45 -2.44 5.92
CA ALA A 349 -4.50 -2.85 4.52
C ALA A 349 -3.50 -2.10 3.62
N ASN A 350 -3.08 -0.90 4.01
CA ASN A 350 -2.16 -0.08 3.24
C ASN A 350 -0.73 -0.65 3.24
N VAL A 351 -0.08 -0.64 2.09
CA VAL A 351 1.27 -1.21 1.90
C VAL A 351 2.30 -0.09 2.08
N PRO A 352 3.37 -0.26 2.88
CA PRO A 352 3.79 -1.49 3.57
C PRO A 352 2.93 -1.89 4.78
N SER A 353 2.44 -3.13 4.76
CA SER A 353 1.77 -3.83 5.86
C SER A 353 2.55 -5.08 6.28
N LEU A 354 2.23 -5.67 7.43
CA LEU A 354 2.82 -6.96 7.85
C LEU A 354 2.48 -8.06 6.83
N LEU A 355 1.26 -8.06 6.29
CA LEU A 355 0.84 -8.98 5.23
C LEU A 355 1.74 -8.88 3.99
N SER A 356 2.18 -7.66 3.64
CA SER A 356 2.96 -7.35 2.44
C SER A 356 4.47 -7.63 2.52
N ILE A 357 4.97 -8.10 3.68
CA ILE A 357 6.41 -8.33 3.93
C ILE A 357 7.10 -9.09 2.77
N PRO A 358 6.56 -10.19 2.22
CA PRO A 358 7.20 -10.89 1.12
C PRO A 358 7.05 -10.20 -0.23
N TYR A 359 5.96 -9.46 -0.44
CA TYR A 359 5.76 -8.68 -1.67
C TYR A 359 6.83 -7.59 -1.81
N LEU A 360 7.21 -6.97 -0.69
CA LEU A 360 8.27 -5.96 -0.65
C LEU A 360 9.68 -6.55 -0.51
N GLY A 361 9.80 -7.88 -0.36
CA GLY A 361 11.08 -8.58 -0.38
C GLY A 361 11.88 -8.59 0.92
N TYR A 362 11.27 -8.26 2.07
CA TYR A 362 11.98 -8.26 3.35
C TYR A 362 12.17 -9.67 3.94
N ARG A 363 11.14 -10.52 3.86
CA ARG A 363 11.21 -11.94 4.21
C ARG A 363 10.57 -12.79 3.13
N LYS A 364 10.92 -14.07 3.07
CA LYS A 364 10.28 -15.01 2.14
C LYS A 364 8.89 -15.40 2.64
N LYS A 365 8.04 -15.87 1.71
CA LYS A 365 6.68 -16.35 2.01
C LYS A 365 6.66 -17.56 2.96
N ASP A 366 7.75 -18.34 2.99
CA ASP A 366 7.93 -19.54 3.82
C ASP A 366 8.69 -19.28 5.13
N ASP A 367 9.01 -18.02 5.44
CA ASP A 367 9.63 -17.67 6.73
C ASP A 367 8.64 -17.98 7.87
N PRO A 368 9.02 -18.80 8.87
CA PRO A 368 8.11 -19.19 9.95
C PRO A 368 7.53 -18.01 10.74
N LEU A 369 8.32 -16.94 10.90
CA LEU A 369 7.87 -15.74 11.61
C LEU A 369 6.84 -14.97 10.80
N TYR A 370 7.03 -14.90 9.48
CA TYR A 370 6.03 -14.35 8.56
C TYR A 370 4.76 -15.21 8.55
N ILE A 371 4.86 -16.55 8.53
CA ILE A 371 3.70 -17.45 8.54
C ILE A 371 2.85 -17.22 9.80
N ASN A 372 3.47 -17.14 10.99
CA ASN A 372 2.77 -16.84 12.23
C ASN A 372 2.12 -15.45 12.20
N THR A 373 2.85 -14.45 11.69
CA THR A 373 2.34 -13.08 11.53
C THR A 373 1.14 -13.06 10.58
N ARG A 374 1.24 -13.72 9.41
CA ARG A 374 0.16 -13.85 8.42
C ARG A 374 -1.08 -14.49 9.03
N ALA A 375 -0.92 -15.57 9.78
CA ALA A 375 -2.02 -16.25 10.46
C ALA A 375 -2.73 -15.33 11.47
N PHE A 376 -1.97 -14.53 12.21
CA PHE A 376 -2.52 -13.52 13.13
C PHE A 376 -3.27 -12.41 12.38
N VAL A 377 -2.64 -11.79 11.37
CA VAL A 377 -3.23 -10.60 10.71
C VAL A 377 -4.49 -10.93 9.90
N LEU A 378 -4.66 -12.18 9.45
CA LEU A 378 -5.84 -12.70 8.74
C LEU A 378 -6.85 -13.40 9.67
N SER A 379 -6.94 -12.96 10.92
CA SER A 379 -7.82 -13.55 11.93
C SER A 379 -8.53 -12.49 12.76
N ALA A 380 -9.56 -12.90 13.52
CA ALA A 380 -10.28 -12.01 14.43
C ALA A 380 -9.43 -11.48 15.60
N ASP A 381 -8.22 -11.99 15.81
CA ASP A 381 -7.27 -11.47 16.81
C ASP A 381 -6.55 -10.20 16.29
N ASN A 382 -6.60 -9.92 14.97
CA ASN A 382 -6.30 -8.59 14.44
C ASN A 382 -7.54 -7.69 14.59
N PRO A 383 -7.47 -6.56 15.33
CA PRO A 383 -8.62 -5.68 15.56
C PRO A 383 -9.25 -5.09 14.29
N TYR A 384 -8.48 -5.03 13.19
CA TYR A 384 -8.92 -4.49 11.91
C TYR A 384 -9.12 -5.55 10.83
N PHE A 385 -9.18 -6.83 11.21
CA PHE A 385 -9.69 -7.89 10.35
C PHE A 385 -11.20 -8.02 10.55
N PHE A 386 -11.95 -7.85 9.47
CA PHE A 386 -13.40 -7.91 9.48
C PHE A 386 -13.90 -9.09 8.65
N LYS A 387 -15.01 -9.69 9.10
CA LYS A 387 -15.69 -10.78 8.40
C LYS A 387 -17.19 -10.59 8.47
N GLY A 388 -17.85 -10.63 7.33
CA GLY A 388 -19.28 -10.43 7.19
C GLY A 388 -19.87 -11.19 6.01
N THR A 389 -21.10 -10.86 5.63
CA THR A 389 -21.81 -11.57 4.57
C THR A 389 -21.29 -11.30 3.16
N ALA A 390 -20.64 -10.15 2.93
CA ALA A 390 -20.08 -9.77 1.63
C ALA A 390 -18.63 -10.24 1.44
N GLY A 391 -17.86 -10.42 2.53
CA GLY A 391 -16.49 -10.89 2.47
C GLY A 391 -15.75 -10.81 3.80
N GLU A 392 -14.45 -11.08 3.73
CA GLU A 392 -13.53 -10.92 4.86
C GLU A 392 -12.19 -10.33 4.41
N GLY A 393 -11.52 -9.59 5.30
CA GLY A 393 -10.23 -9.01 5.01
C GLY A 393 -9.81 -7.94 6.02
N ILE A 394 -8.62 -7.41 5.80
CA ILE A 394 -8.03 -6.35 6.62
C ILE A 394 -8.57 -5.00 6.12
N GLY A 395 -8.90 -4.13 7.06
CA GLY A 395 -9.15 -2.70 6.82
C GLY A 395 -8.11 -1.85 7.53
N GLY A 396 -8.59 -0.94 8.36
CA GLY A 396 -7.76 -0.04 9.16
C GLY A 396 -8.63 0.97 9.91
N PRO A 397 -8.06 1.79 10.78
CA PRO A 397 -8.81 2.85 11.45
C PRO A 397 -9.31 3.93 10.49
N HIS A 398 -8.65 4.12 9.33
CA HIS A 398 -8.96 5.17 8.35
C HIS A 398 -10.44 5.24 7.94
N CYS A 399 -10.98 4.13 7.43
CA CYS A 399 -12.40 4.04 7.05
C CYS A 399 -13.31 3.60 8.22
N GLY A 400 -12.73 3.33 9.38
CA GLY A 400 -13.43 2.85 10.57
C GLY A 400 -13.79 1.37 10.55
N MET A 401 -14.59 0.98 11.55
CA MET A 401 -14.97 -0.42 11.79
C MET A 401 -15.78 -1.01 10.63
N ASP A 402 -15.61 -2.32 10.42
CA ASP A 402 -16.36 -3.12 9.44
C ASP A 402 -16.10 -2.77 7.95
N GLN A 403 -15.09 -1.95 7.66
CA GLN A 403 -14.67 -1.60 6.30
C GLN A 403 -13.45 -2.41 5.87
N ILE A 404 -13.61 -3.28 4.87
CA ILE A 404 -12.55 -4.12 4.31
C ILE A 404 -11.97 -3.44 3.08
N TRP A 405 -10.65 -3.48 2.92
CA TRP A 405 -9.99 -2.87 1.78
C TRP A 405 -9.64 -3.92 0.70
N PRO A 406 -10.07 -3.73 -0.57
CA PRO A 406 -9.64 -4.58 -1.69
C PRO A 406 -8.12 -4.66 -1.84
N LEU A 407 -7.39 -3.61 -1.45
CA LEU A 407 -5.93 -3.59 -1.41
C LEU A 407 -5.37 -4.73 -0.54
N GLY A 408 -5.92 -4.91 0.67
CA GLY A 408 -5.54 -5.98 1.59
C GLY A 408 -5.88 -7.39 1.07
N ILE A 409 -7.03 -7.55 0.41
CA ILE A 409 -7.41 -8.82 -0.23
C ILE A 409 -6.47 -9.15 -1.41
N THR A 410 -6.13 -8.14 -2.21
CA THR A 410 -5.19 -8.30 -3.32
C THR A 410 -3.81 -8.68 -2.80
N MET A 411 -3.34 -8.04 -1.73
CA MET A 411 -2.08 -8.38 -1.09
C MET A 411 -2.09 -9.78 -0.48
N ARG A 412 -3.22 -10.21 0.13
CA ARG A 412 -3.43 -11.59 0.60
C ARG A 412 -3.20 -12.59 -0.53
N ALA A 413 -3.73 -12.33 -1.71
CA ALA A 413 -3.54 -13.18 -2.89
C ALA A 413 -2.09 -13.18 -3.37
N LEU A 414 -1.47 -12.00 -3.57
CA LEU A 414 -0.09 -11.84 -4.06
C LEU A 414 0.94 -12.55 -3.17
N THR A 415 0.66 -12.64 -1.87
CA THR A 415 1.56 -13.23 -0.86
C THR A 415 1.19 -14.66 -0.48
N SER A 416 0.07 -15.21 -0.97
CA SER A 416 -0.32 -16.58 -0.68
C SER A 416 0.54 -17.59 -1.45
N PRO A 417 0.94 -18.71 -0.82
CA PRO A 417 1.46 -19.86 -1.55
C PRO A 417 0.34 -20.79 -2.05
N GLU A 418 -0.90 -20.66 -1.58
CA GLU A 418 -1.99 -21.65 -1.78
C GLU A 418 -2.99 -21.23 -2.85
N ASP A 419 -3.17 -22.06 -3.89
CA ASP A 419 -4.12 -21.79 -4.97
C ASP A 419 -5.56 -21.58 -4.50
N ARG A 420 -5.98 -22.32 -3.46
CA ARG A 420 -7.34 -22.20 -2.90
C ARG A 420 -7.57 -20.84 -2.26
N GLU A 421 -6.58 -20.32 -1.53
CA GLU A 421 -6.67 -18.99 -0.92
C GLU A 421 -6.65 -17.90 -1.99
N ILE A 422 -5.81 -18.03 -3.02
CA ILE A 422 -5.77 -17.04 -4.11
C ILE A 422 -7.11 -17.03 -4.86
N LEU A 423 -7.67 -18.21 -5.18
CA LEU A 423 -8.98 -18.32 -5.81
C LEU A 423 -10.09 -17.69 -4.93
N TYR A 424 -10.02 -17.91 -3.60
CA TYR A 424 -10.95 -17.28 -2.67
C TYR A 424 -10.86 -15.75 -2.69
N CYS A 425 -9.64 -15.19 -2.67
CA CYS A 425 -9.42 -13.75 -2.77
C CYS A 425 -9.95 -13.18 -4.09
N LEU A 426 -9.69 -13.86 -5.20
CA LEU A 426 -10.13 -13.41 -6.53
C LEU A 426 -11.66 -13.43 -6.65
N LYS A 427 -12.33 -14.45 -6.08
CA LYS A 427 -13.80 -14.50 -6.00
C LYS A 427 -14.38 -13.38 -5.12
N MET A 428 -13.72 -13.04 -4.01
CA MET A 428 -14.14 -11.90 -3.19
C MET A 428 -14.02 -10.58 -3.96
N LEU A 429 -12.86 -10.30 -4.59
CA LEU A 429 -12.65 -9.08 -5.38
C LEU A 429 -13.69 -8.94 -6.52
N LYS A 430 -14.03 -10.06 -7.18
CA LYS A 430 -15.11 -10.12 -8.17
C LYS A 430 -16.49 -9.84 -7.56
N ALA A 431 -16.77 -10.32 -6.35
CA ALA A 431 -18.08 -10.13 -5.72
C ALA A 431 -18.27 -8.74 -5.07
N THR A 432 -17.19 -8.00 -4.78
CA THR A 432 -17.23 -6.81 -3.93
C THR A 432 -16.93 -5.48 -4.63
N HIS A 433 -16.85 -5.47 -5.97
CA HIS A 433 -16.67 -4.23 -6.74
C HIS A 433 -17.99 -3.44 -6.96
N ALA A 434 -19.09 -3.82 -6.32
CA ALA A 434 -20.39 -3.14 -6.39
C ALA A 434 -20.85 -2.78 -7.82
N GLN A 435 -20.59 -3.66 -8.80
CA GLN A 435 -20.93 -3.46 -10.21
C GLN A 435 -20.27 -2.25 -10.90
N THR A 436 -19.29 -1.60 -10.27
CA THR A 436 -18.61 -0.41 -10.84
C THR A 436 -17.58 -0.75 -11.91
N GLY A 437 -16.99 -1.95 -11.83
CA GLY A 437 -15.91 -2.38 -12.71
C GLY A 437 -14.53 -1.95 -12.25
N PHE A 438 -14.40 -1.45 -11.02
CA PHE A 438 -13.16 -0.95 -10.45
C PHE A 438 -12.97 -1.43 -9.00
N MET A 439 -11.73 -1.37 -8.53
CA MET A 439 -11.42 -1.55 -7.12
C MET A 439 -11.67 -0.24 -6.35
N HIS A 440 -12.21 -0.37 -5.15
CA HIS A 440 -12.49 0.73 -4.24
C HIS A 440 -11.40 0.83 -3.15
N GLU A 441 -11.43 1.90 -2.36
CA GLU A 441 -10.60 1.99 -1.16
C GLU A 441 -11.06 0.96 -0.11
N SER A 442 -12.34 1.01 0.25
CA SER A 442 -12.94 0.08 1.20
C SER A 442 -14.37 -0.28 0.83
N PHE A 443 -14.88 -1.39 1.38
CA PHE A 443 -16.28 -1.77 1.31
C PHE A 443 -16.74 -2.40 2.64
N ASN A 444 -18.02 -2.21 2.99
CA ASN A 444 -18.57 -2.75 4.23
C ASN A 444 -18.65 -4.28 4.17
N LYS A 445 -18.22 -4.95 5.25
CA LYS A 445 -18.15 -6.42 5.35
C LYS A 445 -19.46 -7.16 5.08
N ASP A 446 -20.61 -6.51 5.28
CA ASP A 446 -21.94 -7.10 5.10
C ASP A 446 -22.65 -6.61 3.83
N ASN A 447 -22.20 -5.47 3.27
CA ASN A 447 -22.78 -4.92 2.05
C ASN A 447 -21.73 -4.15 1.22
N ALA A 448 -21.20 -4.81 0.18
CA ALA A 448 -20.19 -4.24 -0.70
C ALA A 448 -20.66 -2.99 -1.48
N SER A 449 -21.98 -2.74 -1.60
CA SER A 449 -22.49 -1.51 -2.22
C SER A 449 -22.23 -0.26 -1.38
N LYS A 450 -21.84 -0.42 -0.11
CA LYS A 450 -21.38 0.66 0.76
C LYS A 450 -19.86 0.66 0.73
N PHE A 451 -19.30 1.46 -0.18
CA PHE A 451 -17.86 1.56 -0.41
C PHE A 451 -17.38 3.02 -0.37
N THR A 452 -16.07 3.20 -0.23
CA THR A 452 -15.39 4.50 -0.29
C THR A 452 -14.47 4.57 -1.52
N ARG A 453 -14.22 5.79 -2.01
CA ARG A 453 -13.41 6.11 -3.21
C ARG A 453 -13.74 5.26 -4.43
N LYS A 454 -14.61 5.80 -5.29
CA LYS A 454 -14.96 5.19 -6.58
C LYS A 454 -13.80 5.21 -7.60
N TRP A 455 -12.80 6.08 -7.40
CA TRP A 455 -11.66 6.25 -8.29
C TRP A 455 -10.37 6.23 -7.49
N PHE A 456 -9.84 5.03 -7.30
CA PHE A 456 -8.59 4.79 -6.59
C PHE A 456 -7.62 4.00 -7.49
N ALA A 457 -6.77 4.74 -8.21
CA ALA A 457 -5.97 4.16 -9.28
C ALA A 457 -4.89 3.18 -8.77
N TRP A 458 -4.39 3.36 -7.55
CA TRP A 458 -3.47 2.39 -6.94
C TRP A 458 -4.16 1.02 -6.73
N ALA A 459 -5.35 0.95 -6.14
CA ALA A 459 -6.06 -0.31 -5.96
C ALA A 459 -6.37 -0.99 -7.31
N ASN A 460 -6.75 -0.20 -8.32
CA ASN A 460 -6.94 -0.68 -9.69
C ASN A 460 -5.65 -1.29 -10.27
N THR A 461 -4.53 -0.57 -10.16
CA THR A 461 -3.22 -1.06 -10.63
C THR A 461 -2.83 -2.36 -9.91
N LEU A 462 -2.99 -2.44 -8.59
CA LEU A 462 -2.59 -3.63 -7.83
C LEU A 462 -3.44 -4.86 -8.19
N PHE A 463 -4.74 -4.68 -8.45
CA PHE A 463 -5.57 -5.76 -9.00
C PHE A 463 -5.09 -6.20 -10.38
N GLY A 464 -4.76 -5.24 -11.27
CA GLY A 464 -4.16 -5.55 -12.57
C GLY A 464 -2.84 -6.33 -12.46
N GLU A 465 -1.99 -5.97 -11.50
CA GLU A 465 -0.75 -6.71 -11.16
C GLU A 465 -1.04 -8.16 -10.79
N LEU A 466 -2.02 -8.38 -9.90
CA LEU A 466 -2.43 -9.73 -9.49
C LEU A 466 -2.85 -10.58 -10.69
N ILE A 467 -3.68 -10.05 -11.59
CA ILE A 467 -4.13 -10.79 -12.77
C ILE A 467 -2.95 -11.15 -13.69
N ILE A 468 -2.00 -10.23 -13.89
CA ILE A 468 -0.81 -10.49 -14.70
C ILE A 468 0.07 -11.55 -14.05
N GLN A 469 0.28 -11.48 -12.73
CA GLN A 469 1.06 -12.47 -12.02
C GLN A 469 0.41 -13.86 -12.12
N LEU A 470 -0.90 -13.95 -11.90
CA LEU A 470 -1.64 -15.21 -12.04
C LEU A 470 -1.57 -15.75 -13.46
N TYR A 471 -1.70 -14.90 -14.47
CA TYR A 471 -1.57 -15.32 -15.85
C TYR A 471 -0.19 -15.93 -16.15
N ASN A 472 0.88 -15.36 -15.61
CA ASN A 472 2.25 -15.82 -15.84
C ASN A 472 2.62 -17.06 -15.02
N GLU A 473 2.16 -17.14 -13.77
CA GLU A 473 2.63 -18.13 -12.79
C GLU A 473 1.62 -19.26 -12.52
N ARG A 474 0.31 -18.95 -12.56
CA ARG A 474 -0.77 -19.84 -12.12
C ARG A 474 -2.04 -19.68 -12.98
N PRO A 475 -1.96 -19.81 -14.32
CA PRO A 475 -3.08 -19.49 -15.21
C PRO A 475 -4.33 -20.34 -14.97
N HIS A 476 -4.18 -21.56 -14.43
CA HIS A 476 -5.29 -22.45 -14.07
C HIS A 476 -6.23 -21.87 -13.00
N ILE A 477 -5.75 -20.93 -12.18
CA ILE A 477 -6.60 -20.24 -11.20
C ILE A 477 -7.61 -19.35 -11.92
N LEU A 478 -7.19 -18.61 -12.95
CA LEU A 478 -8.07 -17.73 -13.72
C LEU A 478 -9.20 -18.50 -14.42
N ASP A 479 -8.94 -19.75 -14.80
CA ASP A 479 -9.94 -20.67 -15.36
C ASP A 479 -10.94 -21.20 -14.32
N SER A 480 -10.62 -21.11 -13.02
CA SER A 480 -11.39 -21.71 -11.93
C SER A 480 -12.32 -20.72 -11.20
N VAL A 481 -12.33 -19.45 -11.62
CA VAL A 481 -13.11 -18.34 -11.00
C VAL A 481 -14.57 -18.29 -11.50
N ILE A 482 -14.87 -19.03 -12.56
CA ILE A 482 -16.16 -19.09 -13.25
C ILE A 482 -17.32 -19.30 -12.28
#